data_AF-A0A2D0LAC3-F1
#
_entry.id   AF-A0A2D0LAC3-F1
#
_cell.length_a   1.000
_cell.length_b   1.000
_cell.length_c   1.000
_cell.angle_alpha   90.00
_cell.angle_beta   90.00
_cell.angle_gamma   90.00
#
_symmetry.space_group_name_H-M   'P 1'
#
loop_
_entity.id
_entity.type
_entity.pdbx_description
1 polymer ?
#
loop_
_entity_poly.entity_id
_entity_poly.type
_entity_poly.pdbx_seq_one_letter_code
_entity_poly.pdbx_strand_id
1 'polypeptide(L)'
;MQQTNLSIWRYLISRDVMLNMIIPIILYHAAFHVGGVGTALLLTTIYSVILRIISKTQSIWVVIALLLVSGLSHYLYIHGYTLFDKKLEEVFGSISSAASLVAVFCFYSLIGKPAAKTMAEQAMPGLKTISVYGKPIYDRVWHEVSIAWILVYLSKAVGLYILANRAGFPIDTMITFCGTPLTILMILFSFYWPRYRWRSYRKKQERNKSE
;
A
#
# COMPACT_ATOMS: atom_id res chain seq x y z
N MET A 1 -21.15 -22.14 -17.54
CA MET A 1 -19.72 -22.03 -17.20
C MET A 1 -19.48 -22.74 -15.88
N GLN A 2 -18.73 -23.85 -15.92
CA GLN A 2 -18.44 -24.72 -14.78
C GLN A 2 -17.61 -23.97 -13.72
N GLN A 3 -18.14 -23.85 -12.51
CA GLN A 3 -17.37 -23.41 -11.33
C GLN A 3 -16.43 -24.55 -10.93
N THR A 4 -15.19 -24.51 -11.40
CA THR A 4 -14.13 -25.36 -10.87
C THR A 4 -13.75 -24.85 -9.48
N ASN A 5 -13.95 -25.70 -8.46
CA ASN A 5 -13.38 -25.53 -7.13
C ASN A 5 -11.85 -25.44 -7.28
N LEU A 6 -11.32 -24.22 -7.38
CA LEU A 6 -9.88 -23.96 -7.35
C LEU A 6 -9.39 -24.25 -5.94
N SER A 7 -8.79 -25.43 -5.73
CA SER A 7 -8.11 -25.75 -4.47
C SER A 7 -7.04 -24.68 -4.20
N ILE A 8 -7.03 -24.15 -2.98
CA ILE A 8 -6.12 -23.06 -2.51
C ILE A 8 -4.66 -23.35 -2.90
N TRP A 9 -4.26 -24.62 -2.86
CA TRP A 9 -2.95 -25.10 -3.30
C TRP A 9 -2.63 -24.84 -4.77
N ARG A 10 -3.59 -25.03 -5.67
CA ARG A 10 -3.40 -24.80 -7.11
C ARG A 10 -3.35 -23.31 -7.44
N TYR A 11 -3.97 -22.47 -6.60
CA TYR A 11 -3.84 -21.01 -6.67
C TYR A 11 -2.45 -20.56 -6.18
N LEU A 12 -1.96 -21.07 -5.05
CA LEU A 12 -0.64 -20.74 -4.51
C LEU A 12 0.52 -21.16 -5.44
N ILE A 13 0.37 -22.27 -6.16
CA ILE A 13 1.36 -22.77 -7.13
C ILE A 13 1.21 -22.12 -8.52
N SER A 14 0.17 -21.29 -8.73
CA SER A 14 0.03 -20.60 -10.00
C SER A 14 1.22 -19.68 -10.28
N ARG A 15 1.67 -19.66 -11.53
CA ARG A 15 2.84 -18.88 -11.97
C ARG A 15 2.73 -17.40 -11.57
N ASP A 16 1.53 -16.85 -11.61
CA ASP A 16 1.27 -15.46 -11.22
C ASP A 16 1.44 -15.24 -9.71
N VAL A 17 0.96 -16.15 -8.86
CA VAL A 17 1.14 -16.04 -7.40
C VAL A 17 2.60 -16.28 -7.00
N MET A 18 3.26 -17.24 -7.67
CA MET A 18 4.67 -17.51 -7.44
C MET A 18 5.56 -16.29 -7.76
N LEU A 19 5.36 -15.68 -8.94
CA LEU A 19 6.17 -14.54 -9.40
C LEU A 19 5.83 -13.24 -8.69
N ASN A 20 4.56 -12.96 -8.41
CA ASN A 20 4.16 -11.66 -7.83
C ASN A 20 4.14 -11.65 -6.30
N MET A 21 4.17 -12.81 -5.64
CA MET A 21 4.01 -12.89 -4.18
C MET A 21 5.10 -13.73 -3.52
N ILE A 22 5.26 -15.00 -3.90
CA ILE A 22 6.18 -15.92 -3.20
C ILE A 22 7.65 -15.53 -3.41
N ILE A 23 8.08 -15.35 -4.66
CA ILE A 23 9.49 -15.02 -4.96
C ILE A 23 9.91 -13.68 -4.36
N PRO A 24 9.10 -12.59 -4.44
CA PRO A 24 9.41 -11.34 -3.75
C PRO A 24 9.57 -11.49 -2.23
N ILE A 25 8.74 -12.31 -1.57
CA ILE A 25 8.84 -12.55 -0.11
C ILE A 25 10.15 -13.27 0.22
N ILE A 26 10.49 -14.33 -0.53
CA ILE A 26 11.73 -15.08 -0.33
C ILE A 26 12.95 -14.17 -0.58
N LEU A 27 12.91 -13.41 -1.67
CA LEU A 27 13.98 -12.48 -2.03
C LEU A 27 14.16 -11.39 -0.96
N TYR A 28 13.05 -10.84 -0.45
CA TYR A 28 13.07 -9.87 0.64
C TYR A 28 13.73 -10.46 1.89
N HIS A 29 13.31 -11.65 2.33
CA HIS A 29 13.88 -12.27 3.53
C HIS A 29 15.35 -12.65 3.38
N ALA A 30 15.73 -13.21 2.23
CA ALA A 30 17.13 -13.54 1.95
C ALA A 30 18.00 -12.28 1.96
N ALA A 31 17.58 -11.22 1.28
CA ALA A 31 18.30 -9.97 1.23
C ALA A 31 18.29 -9.22 2.58
N PHE A 32 17.23 -9.35 3.36
CA PHE A 32 17.14 -8.81 4.72
C PHE A 32 18.18 -9.44 5.64
N HIS A 33 18.38 -10.76 5.55
CA HIS A 33 19.40 -11.45 6.35
C HIS A 33 20.84 -11.04 6.02
N VAL A 34 21.11 -10.66 4.76
CA VAL A 34 22.47 -10.35 4.29
C VAL A 34 22.81 -8.87 4.44
N GLY A 35 21.83 -7.98 4.26
CA GLY A 35 22.09 -6.53 4.19
C GLY A 35 21.04 -5.65 4.86
N GLY A 36 20.14 -6.21 5.67
CA GLY A 36 19.10 -5.44 6.36
C GLY A 36 17.98 -4.94 5.44
N VAL A 37 17.08 -4.12 6.00
CA VAL A 37 15.83 -3.70 5.35
C VAL A 37 16.06 -2.90 4.06
N GLY A 38 17.00 -1.97 4.03
CA GLY A 38 17.26 -1.16 2.84
C GLY A 38 17.68 -1.99 1.62
N THR A 39 18.60 -2.92 1.82
CA THR A 39 19.09 -3.83 0.77
C THR A 39 17.99 -4.78 0.31
N ALA A 40 17.17 -5.27 1.25
CA ALA A 40 16.01 -6.08 0.95
C ALA A 40 14.99 -5.37 0.06
N LEU A 41 14.67 -4.11 0.39
CA LEU A 41 13.75 -3.28 -0.37
C LEU A 41 14.28 -2.96 -1.77
N LEU A 42 15.57 -2.65 -1.92
CA LEU A 42 16.18 -2.38 -3.24
C LEU A 42 16.16 -3.62 -4.14
N LEU A 43 16.56 -4.79 -3.63
CA LEU A 43 16.54 -6.04 -4.38
C LEU A 43 15.13 -6.45 -4.81
N THR A 44 14.14 -6.35 -3.91
CA THR A 44 12.75 -6.62 -4.27
C THR A 44 12.18 -5.60 -5.25
N THR A 45 12.61 -4.34 -5.18
CA THR A 45 12.27 -3.32 -6.18
C THR A 45 12.80 -3.68 -7.55
N ILE A 46 14.10 -4.01 -7.66
CA ILE A 46 14.74 -4.41 -8.91
C ILE A 46 14.03 -5.62 -9.52
N TYR A 47 13.75 -6.64 -8.70
CA TYR A 47 13.00 -7.81 -9.13
C TYR A 47 11.61 -7.44 -9.68
N SER A 48 10.88 -6.59 -8.96
CA SER A 48 9.54 -6.15 -9.37
C SER A 48 9.56 -5.35 -10.67
N VAL A 49 10.60 -4.54 -10.90
CA VAL A 49 10.83 -3.81 -12.16
C VAL A 49 11.09 -4.79 -13.31
N ILE A 50 11.98 -5.76 -13.12
CA ILE A 50 12.29 -6.80 -14.13
C ILE A 50 11.04 -7.61 -14.47
N LEU A 51 10.32 -8.07 -13.43
CA LEU A 51 9.11 -8.85 -13.61
C LEU A 51 8.07 -8.08 -14.42
N ARG A 52 7.91 -6.78 -14.15
CA ARG A 52 7.01 -5.91 -14.88
C ARG A 52 7.42 -5.72 -16.36
N ILE A 53 8.71 -5.58 -16.66
CA ILE A 53 9.19 -5.47 -18.04
C ILE A 53 8.80 -6.74 -18.83
N ILE A 54 8.92 -7.90 -18.19
CA ILE A 54 8.60 -9.19 -18.80
C ILE A 54 7.08 -9.41 -18.91
N SER A 55 6.30 -9.05 -17.88
CA SER A 55 4.87 -9.36 -17.80
C SER A 55 3.94 -8.30 -18.38
N LYS A 56 4.45 -7.11 -18.76
CA LYS A 56 3.69 -5.95 -19.26
C LYS A 56 2.50 -5.52 -18.38
N THR A 57 2.49 -5.90 -17.10
CA THR A 57 1.37 -5.61 -16.21
C THR A 57 1.43 -4.15 -15.74
N GLN A 58 0.47 -3.31 -16.15
CA GLN A 58 0.51 -1.86 -15.88
C GLN A 58 0.28 -1.48 -14.40
N SER A 59 -0.24 -2.38 -13.56
CA SER A 59 -0.71 -2.02 -12.20
C SER A 59 0.37 -2.06 -11.11
N ILE A 60 1.53 -2.70 -11.35
CA ILE A 60 2.56 -2.94 -10.33
C ILE A 60 3.36 -1.68 -9.95
N TRP A 61 3.24 -0.59 -10.72
CA TRP A 61 4.04 0.61 -10.52
C TRP A 61 3.87 1.28 -9.16
N VAL A 62 2.69 1.22 -8.55
CA VAL A 62 2.46 1.78 -7.21
C VAL A 62 3.30 1.03 -6.18
N VAL A 63 3.32 -0.31 -6.27
CA VAL A 63 4.10 -1.17 -5.39
C VAL A 63 5.60 -0.94 -5.60
N ILE A 64 6.05 -0.86 -6.85
CA ILE A 64 7.44 -0.52 -7.18
C ILE A 64 7.81 0.84 -6.59
N ALA A 65 6.97 1.86 -6.77
CA ALA A 65 7.25 3.20 -6.26
C ALA A 65 7.35 3.21 -4.73
N LEU A 66 6.46 2.50 -4.02
CA LEU A 66 6.53 2.36 -2.57
C LEU A 66 7.83 1.68 -2.12
N LEU A 67 8.20 0.57 -2.75
CA LEU A 67 9.43 -0.16 -2.42
C LEU A 67 10.68 0.68 -2.71
N LEU A 68 10.69 1.43 -3.81
CA LEU A 68 11.82 2.25 -4.23
C LEU A 68 12.00 3.46 -3.32
N VAL A 69 10.92 4.20 -3.01
CA VAL A 69 10.99 5.36 -2.11
C VAL A 69 11.37 4.92 -0.69
N SER A 70 10.78 3.83 -0.21
CA SER A 70 11.11 3.26 1.12
C SER A 70 12.56 2.76 1.17
N GLY A 71 12.99 2.01 0.16
CA GLY A 71 14.35 1.48 0.05
C GLY A 71 15.40 2.58 -0.08
N LEU A 72 15.11 3.63 -0.85
CA LEU A 72 15.98 4.80 -0.97
C LEU A 72 16.09 5.56 0.34
N SER A 73 14.98 5.78 1.05
CA SER A 73 14.98 6.43 2.36
C SER A 73 15.85 5.66 3.36
N HIS A 74 15.77 4.32 3.35
CA HIS A 74 16.59 3.49 4.21
C HIS A 74 18.07 3.44 3.78
N TYR A 75 18.34 3.43 2.47
CA TYR A 75 19.71 3.48 1.95
C TYR A 75 20.42 4.77 2.39
N LEU A 76 19.72 5.91 2.32
CA LEU A 76 20.22 7.21 2.79
C LEU A 76 20.52 7.19 4.29
N TYR A 77 19.65 6.56 5.09
CA TYR A 77 19.88 6.37 6.53
C TYR A 77 21.17 5.59 6.83
N ILE A 78 21.41 4.49 6.12
CA ILE A 78 22.63 3.67 6.30
C ILE A 78 23.89 4.48 5.96
N HIS A 79 23.82 5.41 5.01
CA HIS A 79 24.94 6.27 4.59
C HIS A 79 25.08 7.53 5.45
N GLY A 80 24.44 7.58 6.63
CA GLY A 80 24.60 8.65 7.61
C GLY A 80 23.71 9.87 7.39
N TYR A 81 22.86 9.88 6.36
CA TYR A 81 21.85 10.92 6.19
C TYR A 81 20.67 10.62 7.11
N THR A 82 20.82 11.00 8.38
CA THR A 82 19.80 10.82 9.41
C THR A 82 19.12 12.16 9.72
N LEU A 83 17.80 12.12 9.90
CA LEU A 83 17.04 13.23 10.49
C LEU A 83 17.00 13.15 12.02
N PHE A 84 17.55 12.08 12.61
CA PHE A 84 17.46 11.78 14.04
C PHE A 84 18.84 11.37 14.58
N ASP A 85 19.28 12.08 15.61
CA ASP A 85 20.65 12.04 16.15
C ASP A 85 20.90 10.87 17.14
N LYS A 86 19.92 9.99 17.39
CA LYS A 86 20.05 8.88 18.36
C LYS A 86 19.32 7.61 17.92
N LYS A 87 19.94 6.45 18.22
CA LYS A 87 19.52 5.03 18.18
C LYS A 87 18.00 4.76 18.24
N LEU A 88 17.26 5.18 17.23
CA LEU A 88 15.83 4.93 17.09
C LEU A 88 15.56 4.49 15.64
N GLU A 89 16.31 3.48 15.19
CA GLU A 89 16.17 2.88 13.87
C GLU A 89 14.72 2.44 13.60
N GLU A 90 14.03 1.94 14.63
CA GLU A 90 12.62 1.57 14.56
C GLU A 90 11.69 2.78 14.36
N VAL A 91 11.96 3.91 15.02
CA VAL A 91 11.21 5.16 14.83
C VAL A 91 11.45 5.70 13.43
N PHE A 92 12.72 5.74 13.00
CA PHE A 92 13.07 6.18 11.66
C PHE A 92 12.39 5.29 10.60
N GLY A 93 12.45 3.97 10.74
CA GLY A 93 11.77 3.02 9.84
C GLY A 93 10.25 3.23 9.80
N SER A 94 9.62 3.46 10.95
CA SER A 94 8.17 3.70 11.03
C SER A 94 7.75 5.05 10.42
N ILE A 95 8.54 6.10 10.62
CA ILE A 95 8.28 7.44 10.05
C ILE A 95 8.57 7.44 8.55
N SER A 96 9.72 6.94 8.13
CA SER A 96 10.14 6.88 6.71
C SER A 96 9.19 6.04 5.86
N SER A 97 8.73 4.90 6.38
CA SER A 97 7.73 4.08 5.67
C SER A 97 6.38 4.79 5.53
N ALA A 98 5.91 5.46 6.58
CA ALA A 98 4.70 6.26 6.54
C ALA A 98 4.82 7.45 5.56
N ALA A 99 5.96 8.15 5.58
CA ALA A 99 6.25 9.26 4.67
C ALA A 99 6.35 8.79 3.21
N SER A 100 6.97 7.63 2.96
CA SER A 100 7.07 7.02 1.63
C SER A 100 5.67 6.68 1.09
N LEU A 101 4.80 6.12 1.93
CA LEU A 101 3.41 5.84 1.57
C LEU A 101 2.67 7.12 1.20
N VAL A 102 2.77 8.15 2.04
CA VAL A 102 2.16 9.47 1.80
C VAL A 102 2.65 10.06 0.48
N ALA A 103 3.97 10.07 0.24
CA ALA A 103 4.56 10.62 -0.97
C ALA A 103 4.03 9.93 -2.23
N VAL A 104 4.00 8.59 -2.25
CA VAL A 104 3.51 7.82 -3.41
C VAL A 104 2.00 8.02 -3.58
N PHE A 105 1.21 7.95 -2.51
CA PHE A 105 -0.24 8.12 -2.60
C PHE A 105 -0.60 9.54 -3.08
N CYS A 106 0.09 10.56 -2.59
CA CYS A 106 -0.06 11.93 -3.08
C CYS A 106 0.24 12.03 -4.57
N PHE A 107 1.39 11.52 -5.03
CA PHE A 107 1.77 11.56 -6.44
C PHE A 107 0.72 10.90 -7.35
N TYR A 108 0.26 9.71 -6.98
CA TYR A 108 -0.77 8.99 -7.74
C TYR A 108 -2.14 9.67 -7.69
N SER A 109 -2.49 10.28 -6.56
CA SER A 109 -3.70 11.10 -6.45
C SER A 109 -3.62 12.37 -7.32
N LEU A 110 -2.45 13.00 -7.46
CA LEU A 110 -2.28 14.18 -8.31
C LEU A 110 -2.39 13.86 -9.80
N ILE A 111 -1.96 12.66 -10.22
CA ILE A 111 -2.04 12.20 -11.63
C ILE A 111 -3.44 11.64 -11.97
N GLY A 112 -4.40 11.73 -11.05
CA GLY A 112 -5.78 11.26 -11.27
C GLY A 112 -5.90 9.72 -11.33
N LYS A 113 -4.90 9.00 -10.81
CA LYS A 113 -4.87 7.54 -10.73
C LYS A 113 -4.61 7.13 -9.28
N PRO A 114 -5.62 7.19 -8.40
CA PRO A 114 -5.43 6.98 -6.96
C PRO A 114 -4.70 5.65 -6.68
N ALA A 115 -3.65 5.69 -5.86
CA ALA A 115 -2.83 4.52 -5.56
C ALA A 115 -3.67 3.33 -5.04
N ALA A 116 -4.63 3.61 -4.14
CA ALA A 116 -5.53 2.60 -3.60
C ALA A 116 -6.38 1.92 -4.70
N LYS A 117 -6.83 2.67 -5.71
CA LYS A 117 -7.56 2.13 -6.87
C LYS A 117 -6.69 1.14 -7.63
N THR A 118 -5.48 1.55 -7.99
CA THR A 118 -4.56 0.75 -8.80
C THR A 118 -4.16 -0.54 -8.08
N MET A 119 -3.95 -0.48 -6.76
CA MET A 119 -3.67 -1.66 -5.94
C MET A 119 -4.91 -2.57 -5.80
N ALA A 120 -6.09 -1.99 -5.57
CA ALA A 120 -7.33 -2.76 -5.46
C ALA A 120 -7.70 -3.47 -6.77
N GLU A 121 -7.57 -2.80 -7.92
CA GLU A 121 -7.81 -3.39 -9.24
C GLU A 121 -6.81 -4.48 -9.61
N GLN A 122 -5.59 -4.42 -9.06
CA GLN A 122 -4.62 -5.50 -9.19
C GLN A 122 -5.01 -6.70 -8.33
N ALA A 123 -5.36 -6.47 -7.07
CA ALA A 123 -5.73 -7.54 -6.14
C ALA A 123 -7.06 -8.20 -6.53
N MET A 124 -8.00 -7.43 -7.09
CA MET A 124 -9.32 -7.89 -7.48
C MET A 124 -9.67 -7.40 -8.90
N PRO A 125 -9.27 -8.15 -9.95
CA PRO A 125 -9.61 -7.81 -11.34
C PRO A 125 -11.12 -7.67 -11.59
N GLY A 126 -11.96 -8.35 -10.79
CA GLY A 126 -13.42 -8.24 -10.84
C GLY A 126 -13.98 -6.85 -10.51
N LEU A 127 -13.18 -5.92 -9.95
CA LEU A 127 -13.57 -4.52 -9.81
C LEU A 127 -13.79 -3.83 -11.16
N LYS A 128 -13.16 -4.31 -12.23
CA LYS A 128 -13.30 -3.72 -13.58
C LYS A 128 -14.60 -4.08 -14.28
N THR A 129 -15.32 -5.09 -13.77
CA THR A 129 -16.58 -5.57 -14.38
C THR A 129 -17.82 -5.04 -13.69
N ILE A 130 -17.68 -4.27 -12.60
CA ILE A 130 -18.83 -3.72 -11.88
C ILE A 130 -19.50 -2.61 -12.68
N SER A 131 -20.83 -2.48 -12.57
CA SER A 131 -21.64 -1.48 -13.29
C SER A 131 -21.29 0.00 -13.04
N VAL A 132 -20.43 0.26 -12.06
CA VAL A 132 -19.99 1.60 -11.65
C VAL A 132 -18.61 1.93 -12.25
N TYR A 133 -17.87 0.92 -12.72
CA TYR A 133 -16.56 1.11 -13.35
C TYR A 133 -16.67 2.01 -14.58
N GLY A 134 -15.69 2.90 -14.77
CA GLY A 134 -15.69 3.90 -15.84
C GLY A 134 -16.60 5.12 -15.61
N LYS A 135 -17.36 5.17 -14.50
CA LYS A 135 -18.14 6.35 -14.12
C LYS A 135 -17.31 7.27 -13.21
N PRO A 136 -17.51 8.60 -13.25
CA PRO A 136 -16.76 9.54 -12.41
C PRO A 136 -16.93 9.29 -10.91
N ILE A 137 -18.04 8.68 -10.50
CA ILE A 137 -18.26 8.31 -9.10
C ILE A 137 -17.35 7.19 -8.61
N TYR A 138 -16.93 6.28 -9.49
CA TYR A 138 -15.98 5.23 -9.14
C TYR A 138 -14.62 5.83 -8.80
N ASP A 139 -14.13 6.75 -9.65
CA ASP A 139 -12.85 7.42 -9.44
C ASP A 139 -12.87 8.33 -8.21
N ARG A 140 -13.96 9.08 -7.99
CA ARG A 140 -14.12 9.93 -6.81
C ARG A 140 -14.04 9.12 -5.51
N VAL A 141 -14.72 7.99 -5.44
CA VAL A 141 -14.72 7.14 -4.23
C VAL A 141 -13.33 6.60 -3.93
N TRP A 142 -12.55 6.22 -4.95
CA TRP A 142 -11.17 5.78 -4.74
C TRP A 142 -10.20 6.92 -4.40
N HIS A 143 -10.46 8.14 -4.87
CA HIS A 143 -9.75 9.33 -4.38
C HIS A 143 -10.04 9.58 -2.90
N GLU A 144 -11.30 9.48 -2.46
CA GLU A 144 -11.66 9.61 -1.03
C GLU A 144 -10.88 8.60 -0.17
N VAL A 145 -10.82 7.34 -0.60
CA VAL A 145 -10.02 6.31 0.08
C VAL A 145 -8.54 6.68 0.11
N SER A 146 -7.97 7.11 -1.01
CA SER A 146 -6.54 7.44 -1.07
C SER A 146 -6.18 8.66 -0.19
N ILE A 147 -7.06 9.66 -0.11
CA ILE A 147 -6.92 10.79 0.79
C ILE A 147 -6.97 10.33 2.26
N ALA A 148 -7.86 9.40 2.60
CA ALA A 148 -7.90 8.84 3.95
C ALA A 148 -6.58 8.14 4.32
N TRP A 149 -5.99 7.36 3.40
CA TRP A 149 -4.66 6.78 3.58
C TRP A 149 -3.59 7.85 3.81
N ILE A 150 -3.57 8.90 2.98
CA ILE A 150 -2.62 10.01 3.12
C ILE A 150 -2.75 10.66 4.50
N LEU A 151 -3.96 11.04 4.91
CA LEU A 151 -4.19 11.75 6.17
C LEU A 151 -3.80 10.90 7.37
N VAL A 152 -4.22 9.64 7.42
CA VAL A 152 -3.93 8.74 8.54
C VAL A 152 -2.44 8.48 8.68
N TYR A 153 -1.72 8.20 7.58
CA TYR A 153 -0.28 7.94 7.64
C TYR A 153 0.55 9.21 7.84
N LEU A 154 0.08 10.37 7.37
CA LEU A 154 0.68 11.65 7.69
C LEU A 154 0.54 11.96 9.18
N SER A 155 -0.66 11.79 9.74
CA SER A 155 -0.89 11.93 11.19
C SER A 155 -0.04 10.95 12.00
N LYS A 156 0.13 9.71 11.54
CA LYS A 156 1.06 8.75 12.14
C LYS A 156 2.50 9.28 12.15
N ALA A 157 3.01 9.72 10.99
CA ALA A 157 4.39 10.18 10.87
C ALA A 157 4.66 11.39 11.78
N VAL A 158 3.76 12.38 11.77
CA VAL A 158 3.84 13.57 12.63
C VAL A 158 3.69 13.21 14.10
N GLY A 159 2.73 12.35 14.44
CA GLY A 159 2.49 11.91 15.82
C GLY A 159 3.70 11.19 16.40
N LEU A 160 4.27 10.23 15.66
CA LEU A 160 5.49 9.52 16.07
C LEU A 160 6.69 10.46 16.17
N TYR A 161 6.83 11.43 15.26
CA TYR A 161 7.89 12.44 15.34
C TYR A 161 7.81 13.27 16.64
N ILE A 162 6.62 13.75 16.98
CA ILE A 162 6.42 14.56 18.19
C ILE A 162 6.64 13.70 19.45
N LEU A 163 6.11 12.47 19.46
CA LEU A 163 6.23 11.56 20.60
C LEU A 163 7.67 11.06 20.81
N ALA A 164 8.44 10.87 19.74
CA ALA A 164 9.84 10.46 19.81
C ALA A 164 10.73 11.47 20.54
N ASN A 165 10.35 12.75 20.48
CA ASN A 165 11.07 13.83 21.14
C ASN A 165 10.61 14.07 22.59
N ARG A 166 9.59 13.33 23.09
CA ARG A 166 9.16 13.42 24.49
C ARG A 166 9.87 12.38 25.35
N ALA A 167 10.55 12.84 26.39
CA ALA A 167 11.20 11.96 27.36
C ALA A 167 10.16 11.09 28.12
N GLY A 168 10.48 9.80 28.27
CA GLY A 168 9.70 8.86 29.09
C GLY A 168 8.45 8.26 28.43
N PHE A 169 8.21 8.53 27.14
CA PHE A 169 7.07 7.95 26.42
C PHE A 169 7.43 6.59 25.81
N PRO A 170 6.61 5.53 25.99
CA PRO A 170 6.86 4.20 25.42
C PRO A 170 6.58 4.19 23.91
N ILE A 171 7.53 4.69 23.13
CA ILE A 171 7.36 4.84 21.68
C ILE A 171 7.20 3.50 20.96
N ASP A 172 7.85 2.45 21.44
CA ASP A 172 7.83 1.11 20.85
C ASP A 172 6.41 0.51 20.85
N THR A 173 5.64 0.76 21.93
CA THR A 173 4.23 0.38 22.01
C THR A 173 3.38 1.13 20.99
N MET A 174 3.63 2.43 20.79
CA MET A 174 2.92 3.21 19.77
C MET A 174 3.29 2.80 18.35
N ILE A 175 4.57 2.50 18.08
CA ILE A 175 5.00 1.97 16.78
C ILE A 175 4.27 0.66 16.47
N THR A 176 4.11 -0.21 17.47
CA THR A 176 3.43 -1.49 17.32
C THR A 176 1.93 -1.31 17.02
N PHE A 177 1.23 -0.47 17.80
CA PHE A 177 -0.20 -0.21 17.58
C PHE A 177 -0.48 0.57 16.29
N CYS A 178 0.34 1.56 15.96
CA CYS A 178 0.24 2.34 14.72
C CYS A 178 0.90 1.65 13.51
N GLY A 179 1.42 0.43 13.69
CA GLY A 179 2.03 -0.38 12.63
C GLY A 179 0.99 -1.21 11.89
N THR A 180 1.08 -2.52 12.08
CA THR A 180 0.22 -3.52 11.42
C THR A 180 -1.28 -3.34 11.72
N PRO A 181 -1.72 -3.11 12.97
CA PRO A 181 -3.15 -2.96 13.26
C PRO A 181 -3.79 -1.80 12.50
N LEU A 182 -3.12 -0.64 12.48
CA LEU A 182 -3.59 0.53 11.71
C LEU A 182 -3.68 0.22 10.22
N THR A 183 -2.68 -0.49 9.68
CA THR A 183 -2.66 -0.89 8.27
C THR A 183 -3.84 -1.81 7.94
N ILE A 184 -4.12 -2.79 8.80
CA ILE A 184 -5.27 -3.70 8.64
C ILE A 184 -6.58 -2.92 8.67
N LEU A 185 -6.75 -1.98 9.61
CA LEU A 185 -7.94 -1.12 9.67
C LEU A 185 -8.13 -0.32 8.38
N MET A 186 -7.05 0.22 7.82
CA MET A 186 -7.09 0.95 6.56
C MET A 186 -7.41 0.07 5.36
N ILE A 187 -6.94 -1.18 5.35
CA ILE A 187 -7.34 -2.18 4.35
C ILE A 187 -8.85 -2.46 4.48
N LEU A 188 -9.36 -2.74 5.68
CA LEU A 188 -10.79 -2.98 5.92
C LEU A 188 -11.64 -1.77 5.49
N PHE A 189 -11.18 -0.55 5.82
CA PHE A 189 -11.81 0.69 5.37
C PHE A 189 -11.86 0.78 3.83
N SER A 190 -10.79 0.36 3.14
CA SER A 190 -10.70 0.36 1.68
C SER A 190 -11.68 -0.61 1.00
N PHE A 191 -12.16 -1.64 1.72
CA PHE A 191 -13.25 -2.51 1.25
C PHE A 191 -14.63 -1.96 1.63
N TYR A 192 -14.77 -1.48 2.86
CA TYR A 192 -16.05 -1.03 3.40
C TYR A 192 -16.54 0.25 2.72
N TRP A 193 -15.68 1.27 2.60
CA TRP A 193 -16.05 2.61 2.14
C TRP A 193 -16.60 2.61 0.70
N PRO A 194 -15.93 1.98 -0.30
CA PRO A 194 -16.45 1.97 -1.65
C PRO A 194 -17.80 1.24 -1.76
N ARG A 195 -17.93 0.11 -1.05
CA ARG A 195 -19.18 -0.67 -1.02
C ARG A 195 -20.34 0.14 -0.45
N TYR A 196 -20.09 0.90 0.62
CA TYR A 196 -21.08 1.78 1.22
C TYR A 196 -21.50 2.89 0.23
N ARG A 197 -20.54 3.62 -0.35
CA ARG A 197 -20.80 4.75 -1.26
C ARG A 197 -21.54 4.32 -2.53
N TRP A 198 -21.15 3.19 -3.13
CA TRP A 198 -21.82 2.67 -4.33
C TRP A 198 -23.25 2.19 -4.06
N ARG A 199 -23.52 1.59 -2.88
CA ARG A 199 -24.89 1.22 -2.47
C ARG A 199 -25.78 2.44 -2.30
N SER A 200 -25.27 3.47 -1.62
CA SER A 200 -26.01 4.73 -1.42
C SER A 200 -26.31 5.43 -2.74
N TYR A 201 -25.40 5.36 -3.70
CA TYR A 201 -25.62 5.91 -5.04
C TYR A 201 -26.70 5.15 -5.83
N ARG A 202 -26.70 3.82 -5.80
CA ARG A 202 -27.77 3.02 -6.45
C ARG A 202 -29.15 3.36 -5.91
N LYS A 203 -29.30 3.43 -4.58
CA LYS A 203 -30.57 3.82 -3.93
C LYS A 203 -31.05 5.20 -4.37
N LYS A 204 -30.12 6.16 -4.54
CA LYS A 204 -30.46 7.51 -5.01
C LYS A 204 -30.89 7.53 -6.48
N GLN A 205 -30.27 6.71 -7.34
CA GLN A 205 -30.69 6.57 -8.74
C GLN A 205 -32.06 5.91 -8.89
N GLU A 206 -32.38 4.93 -8.05
CA GLU A 206 -33.69 4.26 -8.06
C GLU A 206 -34.81 5.22 -7.66
N ARG A 207 -34.58 6.03 -6.61
CA ARG A 207 -35.54 7.04 -6.16
C ARG A 207 -35.82 8.14 -7.20
N ASN A 208 -34.78 8.61 -7.89
CA ASN A 208 -34.93 9.63 -8.94
C ASN A 208 -35.58 9.09 -10.25
N LYS A 209 -35.78 7.77 -10.38
CA LYS A 209 -36.52 7.17 -11.52
C LYS A 209 -37.99 6.91 -11.20
N SER A 210 -38.37 6.94 -9.93
CA SER A 210 -39.74 6.76 -9.46
C SER A 210 -40.50 8.07 -9.24
N GLU A 211 -39.81 9.21 -9.38
CA GLU A 211 -40.34 10.57 -9.43
C GLU A 211 -40.36 11.05 -10.89
#